data_AF-A0A5D9CQ80-F1
#
_entry.id   AF-A0A5D9CQ80-F1
#
_cell.length_a   1.000
_cell.length_b   1.000
_cell.length_c   1.000
_cell.angle_alpha   90.00
_cell.angle_beta   90.00
_cell.angle_gamma   90.00
#
_symmetry.space_group_name_H-M   'P 1'
#
loop_
_entity.id
_entity.type
_entity.pdbx_description
1 polymer ?
#
loop_
_entity_poly.entity_id
_entity_poly.type
_entity_poly.pdbx_seq_one_letter_code
_entity_poly.pdbx_strand_id
1 'polypeptide(L)'
;MDVHRSFAQVAVLDRGKVTEEFRVDLDYDAVVAFGQKLRKDDEVILEATGNTSAIVRLLTPFVAKVVIANPLQVKAIAHARVKTDKVDARILAQLHAAGFLPEVWAADDDTLNLRRLVSERAALVRSVRRVKSRVQAVLHANLVPKYSGHLFGKDGRDWLSKAPLPKAERDLLARHLDELDWLKGKLEKLDGAMARIALDDTRTRKLMTIAGVNSVVATAVIAAIGDISRFPTPDRLASYFGLTPRVRQSGDRGAIHGRISKQGNAIARTMLIEAAWSAASVPGPLRAFFLRIKDRKGLNVAAVATARKIANLIWQLLTKEAPYRWARPAFVAMKMRKLELRAGAPKAHGPAGPARDYWIKEIRHREMELVAQAEAAYAAMVEAWRDRPPKPQKG
;
A
#
# COMPACT_ATOMS: atom_id res chain seq x y z
N MET A 1 0.62 28.90 -6.04
CA MET A 1 0.00 29.02 -4.72
C MET A 1 0.90 28.34 -3.70
N ASP A 2 1.39 29.08 -2.71
CA ASP A 2 2.02 28.50 -1.52
C ASP A 2 0.97 28.33 -0.42
N VAL A 3 0.77 27.10 0.06
CA VAL A 3 -0.41 26.69 0.83
C VAL A 3 -0.05 26.49 2.30
N HIS A 4 -0.68 27.28 3.18
CA HIS A 4 -0.58 27.15 4.64
C HIS A 4 -1.84 26.50 5.22
N ARG A 5 -1.97 26.46 6.55
CA ARG A 5 -3.13 25.86 7.21
C ARG A 5 -4.42 26.66 7.00
N SER A 6 -4.34 27.98 7.05
CA SER A 6 -5.50 28.89 7.05
C SER A 6 -5.58 29.82 5.85
N PHE A 7 -4.50 29.95 5.07
CA PHE A 7 -4.45 30.78 3.88
C PHE A 7 -3.50 30.19 2.83
N ALA A 8 -3.63 30.63 1.59
CA ALA A 8 -2.66 30.42 0.53
C ALA A 8 -2.16 31.76 0.00
N GLN A 9 -0.85 31.88 -0.18
CA GLN A 9 -0.26 32.99 -0.90
C GLN A 9 -0.31 32.69 -2.40
N VAL A 10 -0.91 33.58 -3.17
CA VAL A 10 -1.07 33.47 -4.62
C VAL A 10 -0.15 34.47 -5.30
N ALA A 11 0.47 34.02 -6.39
CA ALA A 11 1.16 34.87 -7.35
C ALA A 11 0.63 34.49 -8.73
N VAL A 12 0.13 35.48 -9.47
CA VAL A 12 -0.38 35.30 -10.83
C VAL A 12 0.74 35.64 -11.81
N LEU A 13 1.03 34.71 -12.71
CA LEU A 13 2.05 34.88 -13.73
C LEU A 13 1.36 34.92 -15.10
N ASP A 14 1.46 36.05 -15.80
CA ASP A 14 0.98 36.21 -17.17
C ASP A 14 2.15 36.60 -18.08
N ARG A 15 2.32 35.88 -19.20
CA ARG A 15 3.41 36.07 -20.17
C ARG A 15 4.80 36.21 -19.52
N GLY A 16 5.07 35.40 -18.50
CA GLY A 16 6.36 35.37 -17.79
C GLY A 16 6.59 36.50 -16.78
N LYS A 17 5.61 37.37 -16.56
CA LYS A 17 5.66 38.46 -15.56
C LYS A 17 4.63 38.23 -14.47
N VAL A 18 5.02 38.52 -13.23
CA VAL A 18 4.10 38.46 -12.09
C VAL A 18 3.23 39.71 -12.12
N THR A 19 1.93 39.54 -12.29
CA THR A 19 0.96 40.64 -12.41
C THR A 19 0.30 40.95 -11.07
N GLU A 20 0.02 39.93 -10.27
CA GLU A 20 -0.69 40.07 -8.99
C GLU A 20 -0.10 39.16 -7.92
N GLU A 21 -0.13 39.63 -6.67
CA GLU A 21 0.21 38.85 -5.48
C GLU A 21 -0.76 39.15 -4.34
N PHE A 22 -1.48 38.13 -3.87
CA PHE A 22 -2.51 38.30 -2.83
C PHE A 22 -2.68 37.03 -2.01
N ARG A 23 -3.47 37.13 -0.93
CA ARG A 23 -3.82 36.00 -0.06
C ARG A 23 -5.24 35.55 -0.32
N VAL A 24 -5.44 34.24 -0.24
CA VAL A 24 -6.75 33.58 -0.29
C VAL A 24 -6.89 32.78 0.99
N ASP A 25 -7.98 32.98 1.74
CA ASP A 25 -8.27 32.16 2.91
C ASP A 25 -8.59 30.72 2.51
N LEU A 26 -8.20 29.75 3.34
CA LEU A 26 -8.36 28.32 3.07
C LEU A 26 -9.54 27.72 3.85
N ASP A 27 -10.72 28.28 3.60
CA ASP A 27 -12.00 27.63 3.87
C ASP A 27 -12.69 27.25 2.55
N TYR A 28 -13.79 26.49 2.65
CA TYR A 28 -14.47 25.95 1.49
C TYR A 28 -15.00 27.05 0.55
N ASP A 29 -15.69 28.05 1.11
CA ASP A 29 -16.37 29.08 0.34
C ASP A 29 -15.36 30.04 -0.30
N ALA A 30 -14.29 30.40 0.43
CA ALA A 30 -13.22 31.24 -0.08
C ALA A 30 -12.47 30.60 -1.26
N VAL A 31 -12.19 29.29 -1.19
CA VAL A 31 -11.53 28.57 -2.30
C VAL A 31 -12.44 28.44 -3.52
N VAL A 32 -13.73 28.20 -3.33
CA VAL A 32 -14.70 28.17 -4.43
C VAL A 32 -14.86 29.55 -5.07
N ALA A 33 -14.99 30.60 -4.25
CA ALA A 33 -15.08 31.98 -4.74
C ALA A 33 -13.79 32.42 -5.46
N PHE A 34 -12.63 31.96 -5.00
CA PHE A 34 -11.38 32.14 -5.73
C PHE A 34 -11.40 31.42 -7.07
N GLY A 35 -11.83 30.16 -7.12
CA GLY A 35 -11.99 29.40 -8.36
C GLY A 35 -12.90 30.09 -9.38
N GLN A 36 -14.01 30.68 -8.94
CA GLN A 36 -14.94 31.42 -9.80
C GLN A 36 -14.33 32.68 -10.46
N LYS A 37 -13.23 33.21 -9.91
CA LYS A 37 -12.50 34.35 -10.49
C LYS A 37 -11.44 33.92 -11.52
N LEU A 38 -11.13 32.63 -11.59
CA LEU A 38 -10.16 32.08 -12.54
C LEU A 38 -10.80 31.77 -13.89
N ARG A 39 -9.98 31.70 -14.93
CA ARG A 39 -10.38 31.34 -16.28
C ARG A 39 -10.18 29.84 -16.52
N LYS A 40 -10.94 29.31 -17.48
CA LYS A 40 -10.92 27.88 -17.85
C LYS A 40 -9.59 27.41 -18.44
N ASP A 41 -8.78 28.34 -18.93
CA ASP A 41 -7.43 28.10 -19.47
C ASP A 41 -6.33 28.33 -18.43
N ASP A 42 -6.65 28.81 -17.22
CA ASP A 42 -5.65 29.00 -16.18
C ASP A 42 -5.12 27.64 -15.67
N GLU A 43 -3.86 27.64 -15.23
CA GLU A 43 -3.25 26.50 -14.55
C GLU A 43 -2.85 26.90 -13.13
N VAL A 44 -3.31 26.14 -12.14
CA VAL A 44 -3.07 26.44 -10.72
C VAL A 44 -2.03 25.48 -10.16
N ILE A 45 -0.92 26.04 -9.67
CA ILE A 45 0.19 25.26 -9.11
C ILE A 45 0.17 25.35 -7.59
N LEU A 46 0.34 24.23 -6.90
CA LEU A 46 0.53 24.18 -5.45
C LEU A 46 1.52 23.08 -5.03
N GLU A 47 2.25 23.26 -3.93
CA GLU A 47 3.03 22.17 -3.36
C GLU A 47 2.14 21.11 -2.70
N ALA A 48 2.63 19.86 -2.70
CA ALA A 48 1.99 18.78 -1.97
C ALA A 48 2.03 19.03 -0.45
N THR A 49 0.86 19.28 0.15
CA THR A 49 0.61 19.49 1.58
C THR A 49 -0.60 18.64 2.03
N GLY A 50 -1.01 18.75 3.30
CA GLY A 50 -2.12 17.97 3.85
C GLY A 50 -3.48 18.28 3.21
N ASN A 51 -3.69 19.51 2.72
CA ASN A 51 -4.97 19.98 2.21
C ASN A 51 -5.06 19.95 0.68
N THR A 52 -3.97 19.57 -0.02
CA THR A 52 -3.86 19.59 -1.48
C THR A 52 -5.03 18.92 -2.19
N SER A 53 -5.48 17.74 -1.74
CA SER A 53 -6.57 17.04 -2.42
C SER A 53 -7.90 17.81 -2.39
N ALA A 54 -8.17 18.54 -1.30
CA ALA A 54 -9.39 19.33 -1.20
C ALA A 54 -9.32 20.53 -2.15
N ILE A 55 -8.18 21.23 -2.17
CA ILE A 55 -7.95 22.38 -3.06
C ILE A 55 -8.05 21.93 -4.53
N VAL A 56 -7.40 20.83 -4.91
CA VAL A 56 -7.48 20.27 -6.27
C VAL A 56 -8.93 20.01 -6.65
N ARG A 57 -9.70 19.33 -5.79
CA ARG A 57 -11.12 19.04 -6.06
C ARG A 57 -11.96 20.30 -6.25
N LEU A 58 -11.74 21.33 -5.42
CA LEU A 58 -12.52 22.58 -5.47
C LEU A 58 -12.15 23.46 -6.67
N LEU A 59 -10.88 23.46 -7.10
CA LEU A 59 -10.42 24.33 -8.18
C LEU A 59 -10.52 23.68 -9.56
N THR A 60 -10.41 22.35 -9.67
CA THR A 60 -10.46 21.61 -10.96
C THR A 60 -11.66 21.99 -11.84
N PRO A 61 -12.88 22.21 -11.31
CA PRO A 61 -14.01 22.64 -12.14
C PRO A 61 -13.86 24.00 -12.81
N PHE A 62 -12.95 24.86 -12.34
CA PHE A 62 -12.81 26.25 -12.79
C PHE A 62 -11.63 26.50 -13.74
N VAL A 63 -10.65 25.60 -13.76
CA VAL A 63 -9.34 25.82 -14.40
C VAL A 63 -8.99 24.68 -15.35
N ALA A 64 -7.98 24.88 -16.22
CA ALA A 64 -7.54 23.85 -17.15
C ALA A 64 -6.89 22.67 -16.42
N LYS A 65 -6.04 22.98 -15.43
CA LYS A 65 -5.29 21.99 -14.66
C LYS A 65 -4.94 22.54 -13.28
N VAL A 66 -5.00 21.66 -12.29
CA VAL A 66 -4.35 21.89 -10.99
C VAL A 66 -3.10 21.01 -10.92
N VAL A 67 -1.94 21.65 -10.79
CA VAL A 67 -0.63 21.00 -10.79
C VAL A 67 -0.09 20.91 -9.37
N ILE A 68 0.30 19.70 -8.97
CA ILE A 68 0.88 19.46 -7.65
C ILE A 68 2.39 19.35 -7.78
N ALA A 69 3.14 20.22 -7.13
CA ALA A 69 4.60 20.19 -7.11
C ALA A 69 5.13 19.27 -6.00
N ASN A 70 6.24 18.57 -6.27
CA ASN A 70 6.95 17.77 -5.29
C ASN A 70 7.86 18.66 -4.42
N PRO A 71 7.53 18.90 -3.13
CA PRO A 71 8.23 19.88 -2.31
C PRO A 71 9.71 19.53 -2.08
N LEU A 72 10.07 18.24 -2.08
CA LEU A 72 11.47 17.84 -1.91
C LEU A 72 12.30 18.09 -3.17
N GLN A 73 11.71 17.92 -4.35
CA GLN A 73 12.39 18.15 -5.62
C GLN A 73 12.43 19.63 -5.98
N VAL A 74 11.35 20.39 -5.69
CA VAL A 74 11.36 21.86 -5.82
C VAL A 74 12.48 22.46 -4.99
N LYS A 75 12.61 22.06 -3.71
CA LYS A 75 13.71 22.51 -2.84
C LYS A 75 15.11 22.17 -3.35
N ALA A 76 15.25 21.10 -4.15
CA ALA A 76 16.53 20.71 -4.73
C ALA A 76 16.89 21.54 -5.98
N ILE A 77 15.91 22.07 -6.70
CA ILE A 77 16.08 22.84 -7.93
C ILE A 77 16.14 24.35 -7.63
N ALA A 78 15.31 24.82 -6.71
CA ALA A 78 15.17 26.23 -6.40
C ALA A 78 15.64 26.51 -4.96
N HIS A 79 16.91 26.92 -4.82
CA HIS A 79 17.44 27.41 -3.56
C HIS A 79 17.33 28.94 -3.53
N ALA A 80 16.43 29.48 -2.71
CA ALA A 80 16.32 30.91 -2.48
C ALA A 80 17.08 31.31 -1.19
N ARG A 81 17.93 32.34 -1.29
CA ARG A 81 18.64 32.92 -0.14
C ARG A 81 17.68 33.57 0.87
N VAL A 82 16.53 34.05 0.39
CA VAL A 82 15.43 34.59 1.20
C VAL A 82 14.19 33.75 0.95
N LYS A 83 13.63 33.16 2.02
CA LYS A 83 12.45 32.30 1.95
C LYS A 83 11.24 33.04 2.51
N THR A 84 10.27 33.34 1.65
CA THR A 84 8.97 33.92 2.03
C THR A 84 7.87 33.28 1.20
N ASP A 85 6.64 33.26 1.71
CA ASP A 85 5.49 32.64 1.00
C ASP A 85 5.26 33.25 -0.39
N LYS A 86 5.52 34.56 -0.54
CA LYS A 86 5.44 35.27 -1.83
C LYS A 86 6.48 34.77 -2.82
N VAL A 87 7.73 34.66 -2.36
CA VAL A 87 8.84 34.16 -3.17
C VAL A 87 8.59 32.71 -3.58
N ASP A 88 8.14 31.87 -2.65
CA ASP A 88 7.84 30.46 -2.91
C ASP A 88 6.70 30.32 -3.94
N ALA A 89 5.62 31.09 -3.81
CA ALA A 89 4.51 31.10 -4.77
C ALA A 89 4.96 31.53 -6.19
N ARG A 90 5.84 32.54 -6.28
CA ARG A 90 6.42 33.00 -7.56
C ARG A 90 7.33 31.95 -8.19
N ILE A 91 8.20 31.32 -7.39
CA ILE A 91 9.11 30.26 -7.86
C ILE A 91 8.33 29.11 -8.46
N LEU A 92 7.23 28.66 -7.82
CA LEU A 92 6.39 27.59 -8.35
C LEU A 92 5.80 27.95 -9.73
N ALA A 93 5.25 29.17 -9.87
CA ALA A 93 4.69 29.62 -11.14
C ALA A 93 5.76 29.71 -12.24
N GLN A 94 6.95 30.21 -11.91
CA GLN A 94 8.07 30.32 -12.85
C GLN A 94 8.62 28.96 -13.28
N LEU A 95 8.80 28.03 -12.34
CA LEU A 95 9.25 26.66 -12.66
C LEU A 95 8.27 25.95 -13.56
N HIS A 96 6.97 26.15 -13.34
CA HIS A 96 5.92 25.58 -14.18
C HIS A 96 5.94 26.15 -15.59
N ALA A 97 5.94 27.48 -15.70
CA ALA A 97 6.00 28.16 -16.99
C ALA A 97 7.26 27.82 -17.80
N ALA A 98 8.36 27.49 -17.12
CA ALA A 98 9.62 27.08 -17.75
C ALA A 98 9.70 25.55 -18.03
N GLY A 99 8.67 24.76 -17.68
CA GLY A 99 8.66 23.31 -17.90
C GLY A 99 9.60 22.50 -16.99
N PHE A 100 10.08 23.10 -15.89
CA PHE A 100 11.01 22.46 -14.94
C PHE A 100 10.34 22.03 -13.63
N LEU A 101 9.02 22.22 -13.49
CA LEU A 101 8.32 21.88 -12.25
C LEU A 101 8.24 20.34 -12.07
N PRO A 102 8.79 19.79 -10.97
CA PRO A 102 8.63 18.37 -10.67
C PRO A 102 7.20 18.09 -10.18
N GLU A 103 6.36 17.56 -11.04
CA GLU A 103 4.95 17.26 -10.74
C GLU A 103 4.76 15.96 -9.93
N VAL A 104 3.70 15.94 -9.11
CA VAL A 104 3.16 14.78 -8.41
C VAL A 104 1.80 14.46 -8.99
N TRP A 105 1.53 13.18 -9.22
CA TRP A 105 0.22 12.73 -9.66
C TRP A 105 -0.88 13.06 -8.64
N ALA A 106 -1.90 13.78 -9.10
CA ALA A 106 -3.15 13.97 -8.39
C ALA A 106 -4.04 12.72 -8.55
N ALA A 107 -4.43 12.13 -7.44
CA ALA A 107 -5.32 10.97 -7.44
C ALA A 107 -6.78 11.41 -7.58
N ASP A 108 -7.58 10.61 -8.29
CA ASP A 108 -9.04 10.74 -8.31
C ASP A 108 -9.65 10.51 -6.91
N ASP A 109 -10.89 10.98 -6.73
CA ASP A 109 -11.59 10.94 -5.44
C ASP A 109 -11.80 9.49 -4.94
N ASP A 110 -12.04 8.54 -5.82
CA ASP A 110 -12.20 7.13 -5.47
C ASP A 110 -10.90 6.54 -4.90
N THR A 111 -9.77 6.81 -5.56
CA THR A 111 -8.44 6.40 -5.12
C THR A 111 -8.07 7.09 -3.80
N LEU A 112 -8.38 8.38 -3.64
CA LEU A 112 -8.15 9.10 -2.38
C LEU A 112 -8.99 8.52 -1.25
N ASN A 113 -10.27 8.23 -1.50
CA ASN A 113 -11.16 7.60 -0.53
C ASN A 113 -10.60 6.23 -0.11
N LEU A 114 -10.19 5.40 -1.07
CA LEU A 114 -9.61 4.09 -0.78
C LEU A 114 -8.31 4.19 0.03
N ARG A 115 -7.45 5.18 -0.27
CA ARG A 115 -6.23 5.46 0.51
C ARG A 115 -6.53 5.86 1.94
N ARG A 116 -7.57 6.65 2.18
CA ARG A 116 -8.02 7.04 3.53
C ARG A 116 -8.45 5.80 4.31
N LEU A 117 -9.31 4.96 3.74
CA LEU A 117 -9.78 3.72 4.38
C LEU A 117 -8.61 2.77 4.71
N VAL A 118 -7.69 2.57 3.77
CA VAL A 118 -6.49 1.74 3.97
C VAL A 118 -5.59 2.29 5.08
N SER A 119 -5.42 3.62 5.13
CA SER A 119 -4.59 4.30 6.14
C SER A 119 -5.22 4.23 7.53
N GLU A 120 -6.53 4.45 7.62
CA GLU A 120 -7.32 4.31 8.85
C GLU A 120 -7.25 2.87 9.38
N ARG A 121 -7.43 1.88 8.51
CA ARG A 121 -7.29 0.46 8.86
C ARG A 121 -5.91 0.17 9.43
N ALA A 122 -4.86 0.65 8.77
CA ALA A 122 -3.49 0.49 9.25
C ALA A 122 -3.28 1.15 10.61
N ALA A 123 -3.91 2.30 10.87
CA ALA A 123 -3.88 2.96 12.18
C ALA A 123 -4.61 2.14 13.25
N LEU A 124 -5.82 1.64 12.98
CA LEU A 124 -6.57 0.79 13.90
C LEU A 124 -5.82 -0.51 14.23
N VAL A 125 -5.22 -1.17 13.24
CA VAL A 125 -4.39 -2.36 13.47
C VAL A 125 -3.21 -2.06 14.39
N ARG A 126 -2.56 -0.89 14.24
CA ARG A 126 -1.49 -0.45 15.16
C ARG A 126 -2.01 -0.21 16.58
N SER A 127 -3.18 0.40 16.72
CA SER A 127 -3.83 0.61 18.03
C SER A 127 -4.17 -0.72 18.70
N VAL A 128 -4.79 -1.64 17.98
CA VAL A 128 -5.07 -3.02 18.45
C VAL A 128 -3.79 -3.70 18.93
N ARG A 129 -2.72 -3.64 18.14
CA ARG A 129 -1.42 -4.21 18.52
C ARG A 129 -0.87 -3.56 19.79
N ARG A 130 -0.95 -2.22 19.90
CA ARG A 130 -0.47 -1.48 21.07
C ARG A 130 -1.21 -1.91 22.34
N VAL A 131 -2.53 -2.03 22.30
CA VAL A 131 -3.32 -2.49 23.45
C VAL A 131 -2.97 -3.92 23.82
N LYS A 132 -2.84 -4.83 22.85
CA LYS A 132 -2.35 -6.20 23.11
C LYS A 132 -0.97 -6.21 23.78
N SER A 133 -0.06 -5.35 23.35
CA SER A 133 1.26 -5.21 23.98
C SER A 133 1.17 -4.66 25.40
N ARG A 134 0.25 -3.74 25.71
CA ARG A 134 0.02 -3.24 27.08
C ARG A 134 -0.50 -4.34 27.99
N VAL A 135 -1.43 -5.17 27.52
CA VAL A 135 -1.89 -6.37 28.26
C VAL A 135 -0.71 -7.30 28.58
N GLN A 136 0.13 -7.58 27.59
CA GLN A 136 1.34 -8.40 27.80
C GLN A 136 2.33 -7.76 28.78
N ALA A 137 2.46 -6.43 28.77
CA ALA A 137 3.32 -5.70 29.70
C ALA A 137 2.81 -5.79 31.15
N VAL A 138 1.49 -5.70 31.38
CA VAL A 138 0.88 -5.92 32.71
C VAL A 138 1.21 -7.32 33.24
N LEU A 139 1.02 -8.36 32.41
CA LEU A 139 1.36 -9.73 32.80
C LEU A 139 2.85 -9.89 33.12
N HIS A 140 3.71 -9.34 32.27
CA HIS A 140 5.16 -9.40 32.45
C HIS A 140 5.60 -8.68 33.73
N ALA A 141 5.06 -7.49 34.02
CA ALA A 141 5.39 -6.72 35.22
C ALA A 141 5.00 -7.44 36.52
N ASN A 142 3.97 -8.29 36.46
CA ASN A 142 3.49 -9.07 37.60
C ASN A 142 4.01 -10.51 37.60
N LEU A 143 5.08 -10.81 36.85
CA LEU A 143 5.70 -12.14 36.75
C LEU A 143 4.71 -13.26 36.35
N VAL A 144 3.62 -12.90 35.66
CA VAL A 144 2.65 -13.87 35.17
C VAL A 144 3.23 -14.57 33.93
N PRO A 145 3.30 -15.91 33.90
CA PRO A 145 3.89 -16.64 32.78
C PRO A 145 3.12 -16.41 31.49
N LYS A 146 3.81 -16.64 30.36
CA LYS A 146 3.17 -16.56 29.04
C LYS A 146 2.11 -17.66 28.91
N TYR A 147 0.91 -17.27 28.48
CA TYR A 147 -0.12 -18.20 28.07
C TYR A 147 0.24 -18.86 26.73
N SER A 148 0.13 -20.18 26.65
CA SER A 148 0.51 -20.96 25.45
C SER A 148 -0.52 -20.90 24.33
N GLY A 149 -1.78 -20.56 24.63
CA GLY A 149 -2.87 -20.46 23.67
C GLY A 149 -3.11 -19.05 23.11
N HIS A 150 -4.27 -18.85 22.48
CA HIS A 150 -4.68 -17.52 22.00
C HIS A 150 -5.19 -16.66 23.17
N LEU A 151 -4.29 -15.85 23.75
CA LEU A 151 -4.58 -15.03 24.94
C LEU A 151 -5.85 -14.17 24.84
N PHE A 152 -6.15 -13.63 23.66
CA PHE A 152 -7.29 -12.74 23.44
C PHE A 152 -8.55 -13.47 22.95
N GLY A 153 -8.55 -14.81 22.97
CA GLY A 153 -9.70 -15.66 22.69
C GLY A 153 -10.50 -15.98 23.96
N LYS A 154 -11.53 -16.82 23.84
CA LYS A 154 -12.39 -17.19 24.97
C LYS A 154 -11.60 -17.79 26.14
N ASP A 155 -10.82 -18.84 25.88
CA ASP A 155 -10.07 -19.56 26.91
C ASP A 155 -8.93 -18.71 27.49
N GLY A 156 -8.27 -17.90 26.66
CA GLY A 156 -7.24 -16.97 27.11
C GLY A 156 -7.78 -15.86 28.00
N ARG A 157 -9.02 -15.37 27.73
CA ARG A 157 -9.70 -14.38 28.58
C ARG A 157 -10.19 -14.96 29.89
N ASP A 158 -10.69 -16.20 29.88
CA ASP A 158 -11.00 -16.93 31.11
C ASP A 158 -9.72 -17.10 31.96
N TRP A 159 -8.60 -17.48 31.35
CA TRP A 159 -7.32 -17.54 32.03
C TRP A 159 -6.87 -16.18 32.60
N LEU A 160 -6.99 -15.10 31.81
CA LEU A 160 -6.66 -13.73 32.26
C LEU A 160 -7.48 -13.32 33.50
N SER A 161 -8.75 -13.71 33.57
CA SER A 161 -9.61 -13.41 34.72
C SER A 161 -9.15 -14.09 36.01
N LYS A 162 -8.43 -15.21 35.88
CA LYS A 162 -7.89 -16.02 36.99
C LYS A 162 -6.43 -15.68 37.31
N ALA A 163 -5.80 -14.78 36.54
CA ALA A 163 -4.41 -14.41 36.76
C ALA A 163 -4.22 -13.80 38.17
N PRO A 164 -3.12 -14.13 38.87
CA PRO A 164 -2.85 -13.64 40.22
C PRO A 164 -2.35 -12.19 40.19
N LEU A 165 -3.23 -11.26 39.84
CA LEU A 165 -2.94 -9.84 39.74
C LEU A 165 -3.51 -9.08 40.96
N PRO A 166 -2.77 -8.09 41.51
CA PRO A 166 -3.32 -7.11 42.43
C PRO A 166 -4.57 -6.43 41.85
N LYS A 167 -5.47 -5.96 42.71
CA LYS A 167 -6.75 -5.35 42.28
C LYS A 167 -6.54 -4.23 41.24
N ALA A 168 -5.60 -3.32 41.48
CA ALA A 168 -5.32 -2.20 40.57
C ALA A 168 -4.86 -2.67 39.17
N GLU A 169 -4.05 -3.73 39.10
CA GLU A 169 -3.58 -4.32 37.83
C GLU A 169 -4.70 -5.07 37.11
N ARG A 170 -5.58 -5.73 37.87
CA ARG A 170 -6.80 -6.36 37.34
C ARG A 170 -7.75 -5.32 36.71
N ASP A 171 -7.94 -4.18 37.37
CA ASP A 171 -8.78 -3.09 36.86
C ASP A 171 -8.14 -2.41 35.63
N LEU A 172 -6.80 -2.30 35.60
CA LEU A 172 -6.06 -1.83 34.42
C LEU A 172 -6.20 -2.80 33.24
N LEU A 173 -6.05 -4.11 33.49
CA LEU A 173 -6.21 -5.16 32.50
C LEU A 173 -7.63 -5.15 31.90
N ALA A 174 -8.66 -5.02 32.74
CA ALA A 174 -10.05 -4.94 32.29
C ALA A 174 -10.26 -3.77 31.30
N ARG A 175 -9.79 -2.57 31.65
CA ARG A 175 -9.86 -1.40 30.75
C ARG A 175 -9.14 -1.62 29.41
N HIS A 176 -8.01 -2.33 29.40
CA HIS A 176 -7.32 -2.68 28.16
C HIS A 176 -8.10 -3.70 27.32
N LEU A 177 -8.78 -4.66 27.95
CA LEU A 177 -9.60 -5.62 27.23
C LEU A 177 -10.85 -4.97 26.63
N ASP A 178 -11.48 -4.02 27.32
CA ASP A 178 -12.60 -3.24 26.81
C ASP A 178 -12.17 -2.36 25.62
N GLU A 179 -11.05 -1.65 25.76
CA GLU A 179 -10.46 -0.86 24.67
C GLU A 179 -10.16 -1.75 23.45
N LEU A 180 -9.63 -2.96 23.68
CA LEU A 180 -9.33 -3.92 22.62
C LEU A 180 -10.59 -4.35 21.86
N ASP A 181 -11.70 -4.62 22.56
CA ASP A 181 -12.95 -5.05 21.93
C ASP A 181 -13.60 -3.92 21.14
N TRP A 182 -13.59 -2.71 21.69
CA TRP A 182 -14.06 -1.53 20.97
C TRP A 182 -13.26 -1.28 19.68
N LEU A 183 -11.93 -1.37 19.76
CA LEU A 183 -11.05 -1.22 18.58
C LEU A 183 -11.28 -2.34 17.55
N LYS A 184 -11.48 -3.59 18.00
CA LYS A 184 -11.80 -4.71 17.11
C LYS A 184 -13.14 -4.50 16.40
N GLY A 185 -14.18 -4.06 17.11
CA GLY A 185 -15.48 -3.76 16.50
C GLY A 185 -15.39 -2.65 15.46
N LYS A 186 -14.59 -1.60 15.71
CA LYS A 186 -14.29 -0.57 14.69
C LYS A 186 -13.58 -1.14 13.47
N LEU A 187 -12.56 -1.97 13.71
CA LEU A 187 -11.80 -2.61 12.64
C LEU A 187 -12.69 -3.53 11.78
N GLU A 188 -13.61 -4.27 12.39
CA GLU A 188 -14.56 -5.13 11.67
C GLU A 188 -15.52 -4.33 10.78
N LYS A 189 -16.05 -3.21 11.28
CA LYS A 189 -16.90 -2.30 10.48
C LYS A 189 -16.14 -1.74 9.28
N LEU A 190 -14.89 -1.30 9.49
CA LEU A 190 -14.05 -0.77 8.42
C LEU A 190 -13.64 -1.85 7.41
N ASP A 191 -13.29 -3.05 7.90
CA ASP A 191 -13.01 -4.23 7.07
C ASP A 191 -14.21 -4.60 6.20
N GLY A 192 -15.44 -4.45 6.71
CA GLY A 192 -16.66 -4.64 5.95
C GLY A 192 -16.90 -3.58 4.87
N ALA A 193 -16.65 -2.30 5.18
CA ALA A 193 -16.73 -1.22 4.19
C ALA A 193 -15.70 -1.42 3.06
N MET A 194 -14.46 -1.74 3.40
CA MET A 194 -13.42 -2.05 2.42
C MET A 194 -13.74 -3.31 1.60
N ALA A 195 -14.37 -4.31 2.21
CA ALA A 195 -14.77 -5.53 1.52
C ALA A 195 -15.83 -5.29 0.44
N ARG A 196 -16.76 -4.35 0.64
CA ARG A 196 -17.75 -3.97 -0.39
C ARG A 196 -17.08 -3.37 -1.62
N ILE A 197 -16.22 -2.38 -1.41
CA ILE A 197 -15.46 -1.74 -2.50
C ILE A 197 -14.60 -2.78 -3.25
N ALA A 198 -13.94 -3.66 -2.49
CA ALA A 198 -13.11 -4.72 -3.05
C ALA A 198 -13.88 -5.78 -3.85
N LEU A 199 -15.17 -6.01 -3.54
CA LEU A 199 -15.99 -6.99 -4.23
C LEU A 199 -16.34 -6.53 -5.65
N ASP A 200 -16.58 -5.23 -5.82
CA ASP A 200 -16.95 -4.60 -7.09
C ASP A 200 -15.72 -4.29 -7.98
N ASP A 201 -14.52 -4.29 -7.40
CA ASP A 201 -13.28 -4.01 -8.13
C ASP A 201 -12.71 -5.27 -8.81
N THR A 202 -12.75 -5.30 -10.15
CA THR A 202 -12.18 -6.39 -10.96
C THR A 202 -10.68 -6.57 -10.76
N ARG A 203 -9.94 -5.49 -10.46
CA ARG A 203 -8.50 -5.54 -10.14
C ARG A 203 -8.27 -6.34 -8.88
N THR A 204 -9.12 -6.17 -7.86
CA THR A 204 -9.02 -6.91 -6.60
C THR A 204 -9.15 -8.42 -6.84
N ARG A 205 -10.11 -8.82 -7.67
CA ARG A 205 -10.32 -10.23 -8.05
C ARG A 205 -9.07 -10.81 -8.74
N LYS A 206 -8.48 -10.08 -9.69
CA LYS A 206 -7.24 -10.48 -10.37
C LYS A 206 -6.08 -10.63 -9.38
N LEU A 207 -5.87 -9.66 -8.49
CA LEU A 207 -4.75 -9.72 -7.55
C LEU A 207 -4.90 -10.85 -6.52
N MET A 208 -6.13 -11.16 -6.09
CA MET A 208 -6.41 -12.27 -5.17
C MET A 208 -6.09 -13.66 -5.74
N THR A 209 -5.87 -13.77 -7.05
CA THR A 209 -5.37 -15.01 -7.68
C THR A 209 -3.92 -15.33 -7.32
N ILE A 210 -3.13 -14.33 -6.91
CA ILE A 210 -1.75 -14.52 -6.48
C ILE A 210 -1.73 -15.20 -5.10
N ALA A 211 -0.86 -16.20 -4.92
CA ALA A 211 -0.63 -16.81 -3.61
C ALA A 211 -0.16 -15.75 -2.59
N GLY A 212 -0.71 -15.80 -1.37
CA GLY A 212 -0.43 -14.81 -0.32
C GLY A 212 -1.15 -13.46 -0.44
N VAL A 213 -1.78 -13.15 -1.57
CA VAL A 213 -2.57 -11.92 -1.74
C VAL A 213 -4.04 -12.19 -1.39
N ASN A 214 -4.56 -11.49 -0.39
CA ASN A 214 -5.98 -11.48 -0.03
C ASN A 214 -6.60 -10.11 -0.39
N SER A 215 -7.90 -9.92 -0.11
CA SER A 215 -8.57 -8.65 -0.42
C SER A 215 -7.92 -7.46 0.26
N VAL A 216 -7.53 -7.55 1.54
CA VAL A 216 -6.86 -6.46 2.26
C VAL A 216 -5.56 -6.05 1.58
N VAL A 217 -4.72 -7.01 1.20
CA VAL A 217 -3.46 -6.75 0.47
C VAL A 217 -3.76 -6.15 -0.90
N ALA A 218 -4.71 -6.74 -1.65
CA ALA A 218 -5.09 -6.27 -2.97
C ALA A 218 -5.61 -4.81 -2.93
N THR A 219 -6.55 -4.51 -2.04
CA THR A 219 -7.11 -3.16 -1.84
C THR A 219 -6.03 -2.16 -1.44
N ALA A 220 -5.11 -2.52 -0.54
CA ALA A 220 -4.02 -1.63 -0.16
C ALA A 220 -3.05 -1.33 -1.32
N VAL A 221 -2.77 -2.33 -2.14
CA VAL A 221 -1.95 -2.17 -3.35
C VAL A 221 -2.67 -1.31 -4.38
N ILE A 222 -3.94 -1.58 -4.66
CA ILE A 222 -4.75 -0.81 -5.62
C ILE A 222 -4.88 0.64 -5.17
N ALA A 223 -5.16 0.89 -3.89
CA ALA A 223 -5.20 2.24 -3.34
C ALA A 223 -3.87 2.98 -3.52
N ALA A 224 -2.74 2.30 -3.38
CA ALA A 224 -1.44 2.90 -3.59
C ALA A 224 -1.20 3.22 -5.08
N ILE A 225 -1.54 2.29 -5.98
CA ILE A 225 -1.34 2.41 -7.43
C ILE A 225 -2.25 3.47 -8.05
N GLY A 226 -3.55 3.47 -7.74
CA GLY A 226 -4.54 4.18 -8.54
C GLY A 226 -4.58 3.60 -9.96
N ASP A 227 -4.27 4.41 -10.96
CA ASP A 227 -4.07 3.96 -12.33
C ASP A 227 -2.69 3.27 -12.52
N ILE A 228 -2.71 2.07 -13.10
CA ILE A 228 -1.50 1.29 -13.39
C ILE A 228 -0.67 1.89 -14.53
N SER A 229 -1.28 2.63 -15.47
CA SER A 229 -0.61 3.23 -16.63
C SER A 229 0.52 4.20 -16.22
N ARG A 230 0.42 4.75 -15.01
CA ARG A 230 1.41 5.61 -14.36
C ARG A 230 2.77 4.96 -14.15
N PHE A 231 2.85 3.64 -14.26
CA PHE A 231 4.07 2.87 -14.09
C PHE A 231 4.45 2.24 -15.43
N PRO A 232 5.37 2.82 -16.20
CA PRO A 232 5.77 2.26 -17.51
C PRO A 232 6.46 0.91 -17.41
N THR A 233 7.06 0.60 -16.25
CA THR A 233 7.77 -0.66 -16.02
C THR A 233 7.46 -1.22 -14.64
N PRO A 234 7.55 -2.55 -14.44
CA PRO A 234 7.36 -3.16 -13.13
C PRO A 234 8.38 -2.65 -12.09
N ASP A 235 9.60 -2.29 -12.51
CA ASP A 235 10.62 -1.75 -11.61
C ASP A 235 10.27 -0.35 -11.08
N ARG A 236 9.57 0.48 -11.87
CA ARG A 236 9.05 1.77 -11.39
C ARG A 236 8.00 1.56 -10.30
N LEU A 237 7.12 0.57 -10.47
CA LEU A 237 6.14 0.21 -9.44
C LEU A 237 6.82 -0.34 -8.17
N ALA A 238 7.77 -1.26 -8.30
CA ALA A 238 8.53 -1.78 -7.17
C ALA A 238 9.29 -0.68 -6.42
N SER A 239 9.84 0.29 -7.14
CA SER A 239 10.50 1.47 -6.56
C SER A 239 9.52 2.37 -5.82
N TYR A 240 8.31 2.58 -6.34
CA TYR A 240 7.24 3.34 -5.68
C TYR A 240 6.78 2.71 -4.36
N PHE A 241 6.86 1.38 -4.25
CA PHE A 241 6.66 0.67 -2.98
C PHE A 241 7.91 0.68 -2.07
N GLY A 242 9.06 1.16 -2.55
CA GLY A 242 10.31 1.15 -1.79
C GLY A 242 10.87 -0.26 -1.59
N LEU A 243 10.62 -1.16 -2.54
CA LEU A 243 11.11 -2.56 -2.56
C LEU A 243 12.42 -2.72 -3.33
N THR A 244 12.92 -1.66 -3.95
CA THR A 244 14.20 -1.67 -4.68
C THR A 244 15.37 -1.33 -3.73
N PRO A 245 16.52 -2.00 -3.90
CA PRO A 245 17.74 -1.66 -3.16
C PRO A 245 18.21 -0.25 -3.53
N ARG A 246 18.84 0.45 -2.59
CA ARG A 246 19.57 1.69 -2.90
C ARG A 246 20.80 1.34 -3.73
N VAL A 247 20.97 2.03 -4.86
CA VAL A 247 22.16 1.93 -5.68
C VAL A 247 23.07 3.12 -5.37
N ARG A 248 24.35 2.83 -5.09
CA ARG A 248 25.42 3.84 -5.08
C ARG A 248 26.42 3.46 -6.15
N GLN A 249 26.63 4.36 -7.10
CA GLN A 249 27.63 4.22 -8.14
C GLN A 249 28.41 5.53 -8.21
N SER A 250 29.74 5.45 -8.13
CA SER A 250 30.64 6.61 -8.15
C SER A 250 31.89 6.26 -8.95
N GLY A 251 32.21 7.07 -9.97
CA GLY A 251 33.33 6.80 -10.89
C GLY A 251 33.20 5.44 -11.61
N ASP A 252 34.34 4.81 -11.90
CA ASP A 252 34.42 3.52 -12.63
C ASP A 252 34.09 2.29 -11.77
N ARG A 253 33.61 2.47 -10.52
CA ARG A 253 33.24 1.34 -9.66
C ARG A 253 31.85 0.82 -10.03
N GLY A 254 31.71 -0.51 -10.05
CA GLY A 254 30.42 -1.16 -10.24
C GLY A 254 29.37 -0.73 -9.21
N ALA A 255 28.10 -0.72 -9.62
CA ALA A 255 26.97 -0.30 -8.79
C ALA A 255 26.86 -1.14 -7.50
N ILE A 256 27.03 -0.49 -6.34
CA ILE A 256 26.87 -1.12 -5.03
C ILE A 256 25.39 -1.09 -4.66
N HIS A 257 24.82 -2.27 -4.42
CA HIS A 257 23.42 -2.45 -4.04
C HIS A 257 23.31 -2.64 -2.52
N GLY A 258 22.73 -1.67 -1.82
CA GLY A 258 22.57 -1.66 -0.37
C GLY A 258 21.17 -2.05 0.11
N ARG A 259 20.81 -1.60 1.32
CA ARG A 259 19.46 -1.76 1.89
C ARG A 259 18.39 -1.14 0.97
N ILE A 260 17.15 -1.61 1.07
CA ILE A 260 16.02 -0.99 0.35
C ILE A 260 15.88 0.50 0.67
N SER A 261 15.37 1.28 -0.30
CA SER A 261 15.21 2.72 -0.13
C SER A 261 14.34 3.07 1.07
N LYS A 262 13.30 2.27 1.32
CA LYS A 262 12.15 2.52 2.22
C LYS A 262 11.35 3.79 1.87
N GLN A 263 11.79 4.56 0.88
CA GLN A 263 11.08 5.68 0.30
C GLN A 263 9.94 5.15 -0.56
N GLY A 264 8.76 5.77 -0.50
CA GLY A 264 7.55 5.30 -1.16
C GLY A 264 6.48 4.76 -0.19
N ASN A 265 5.47 4.08 -0.71
CA ASN A 265 4.27 3.72 0.05
C ASN A 265 4.56 2.61 1.09
N ALA A 266 4.65 3.00 2.36
CA ALA A 266 5.00 2.09 3.46
C ALA A 266 3.92 1.04 3.79
N ILE A 267 2.64 1.38 3.60
CA ILE A 267 1.54 0.46 3.86
C ILE A 267 1.55 -0.65 2.81
N ALA A 268 1.60 -0.29 1.52
CA ALA A 268 1.68 -1.26 0.43
C ALA A 268 2.92 -2.14 0.55
N ARG A 269 4.08 -1.57 0.89
CA ARG A 269 5.30 -2.35 1.16
C ARG A 269 5.10 -3.40 2.24
N THR A 270 4.50 -3.00 3.37
CA THR A 270 4.24 -3.93 4.47
C THR A 270 3.30 -5.05 4.02
N MET A 271 2.21 -4.71 3.34
CA MET A 271 1.24 -5.69 2.83
C MET A 271 1.85 -6.67 1.82
N LEU A 272 2.75 -6.21 0.95
CA LEU A 272 3.46 -7.07 0.01
C LEU A 272 4.47 -8.00 0.69
N ILE A 273 5.11 -7.56 1.77
CA ILE A 273 5.99 -8.40 2.59
C ILE A 273 5.17 -9.49 3.31
N GLU A 274 4.03 -9.13 3.90
CA GLU A 274 3.10 -10.12 4.49
C GLU A 274 2.61 -11.14 3.45
N ALA A 275 2.27 -10.66 2.25
CA ALA A 275 1.90 -11.54 1.14
C ALA A 275 3.05 -12.47 0.73
N ALA A 276 4.29 -11.99 0.72
CA ALA A 276 5.46 -12.81 0.43
C ALA A 276 5.65 -13.94 1.44
N TRP A 277 5.47 -13.67 2.75
CA TRP A 277 5.52 -14.71 3.77
C TRP A 277 4.44 -15.76 3.56
N SER A 278 3.21 -15.33 3.29
CA SER A 278 2.11 -16.27 3.02
C SER A 278 2.27 -17.02 1.70
N ALA A 279 2.94 -16.44 0.70
CA ALA A 279 3.25 -17.12 -0.56
C ALA A 279 4.34 -18.18 -0.37
N ALA A 280 5.30 -17.93 0.53
CA ALA A 280 6.39 -18.85 0.83
C ALA A 280 5.96 -20.08 1.65
N SER A 281 4.81 -20.04 2.32
CA SER A 281 4.29 -21.15 3.13
C SER A 281 3.48 -22.18 2.33
N VAL A 282 3.25 -21.94 1.04
CA VAL A 282 2.52 -22.84 0.14
C VAL A 282 3.36 -23.19 -1.07
N PRO A 283 3.23 -24.40 -1.65
CA PRO A 283 3.94 -24.74 -2.88
C PRO A 283 3.68 -23.72 -4.00
N GLY A 284 4.68 -23.52 -4.86
CA GLY A 284 4.57 -22.75 -6.10
C GLY A 284 5.83 -21.96 -6.48
N PRO A 285 5.85 -21.35 -7.68
CA PRO A 285 7.02 -20.61 -8.18
C PRO A 285 7.49 -19.45 -7.28
N LEU A 286 6.59 -18.85 -6.50
CA LEU A 286 6.94 -17.82 -5.51
C LEU A 286 7.70 -18.42 -4.31
N ARG A 287 7.35 -19.63 -3.87
CA ARG A 287 8.06 -20.34 -2.81
C ARG A 287 9.44 -20.80 -3.27
N ALA A 288 9.57 -21.42 -4.44
CA ALA A 288 10.90 -21.75 -4.99
C ALA A 288 11.80 -20.51 -5.11
N PHE A 289 11.24 -19.39 -5.57
CA PHE A 289 11.98 -18.12 -5.59
C PHE A 289 12.39 -17.66 -4.19
N PHE A 290 11.49 -17.70 -3.22
CA PHE A 290 11.78 -17.33 -1.83
C PHE A 290 12.89 -18.20 -1.24
N LEU A 291 12.78 -19.52 -1.34
CA LEU A 291 13.76 -20.47 -0.79
C LEU A 291 15.14 -20.25 -1.39
N ARG A 292 15.25 -20.14 -2.72
CA ARG A 292 16.52 -19.85 -3.41
C ARG A 292 17.19 -18.55 -2.96
N ILE A 293 16.42 -17.52 -2.58
CA ILE A 293 16.98 -16.27 -2.05
C ILE A 293 17.32 -16.42 -0.57
N LYS A 294 16.50 -17.14 0.20
CA LYS A 294 16.72 -17.41 1.62
C LYS A 294 18.06 -18.12 1.81
N ASP A 295 18.34 -19.13 1.01
CA ASP A 295 19.56 -19.94 1.14
C ASP A 295 20.83 -19.13 0.81
N ARG A 296 20.71 -18.11 -0.04
CA ARG A 296 21.86 -17.25 -0.44
C ARG A 296 22.03 -15.99 0.40
N LYS A 297 20.94 -15.39 0.88
CA LYS A 297 20.94 -14.03 1.46
C LYS A 297 20.17 -13.90 2.77
N GLY A 298 19.62 -15.00 3.28
CA GLY A 298 18.87 -15.03 4.52
C GLY A 298 17.39 -14.65 4.38
N LEU A 299 16.66 -14.91 5.45
CA LEU A 299 15.20 -14.93 5.49
C LEU A 299 14.57 -13.56 5.17
N ASN A 300 15.04 -12.48 5.79
CA ASN A 300 14.47 -11.15 5.61
C ASN A 300 14.68 -10.62 4.18
N VAL A 301 15.82 -10.93 3.57
CA VAL A 301 16.11 -10.55 2.18
C VAL A 301 15.21 -11.33 1.22
N ALA A 302 14.96 -12.61 1.49
CA ALA A 302 14.04 -13.43 0.71
C ALA A 302 12.61 -12.88 0.72
N ALA A 303 12.11 -12.44 1.88
CA ALA A 303 10.79 -11.84 1.99
C ALA A 303 10.67 -10.55 1.15
N VAL A 304 11.65 -9.65 1.26
CA VAL A 304 11.67 -8.41 0.48
C VAL A 304 11.81 -8.67 -1.02
N ALA A 305 12.68 -9.60 -1.42
CA ALA A 305 12.85 -9.96 -2.83
C ALA A 305 11.57 -10.58 -3.40
N THR A 306 10.89 -11.42 -2.62
CA THR A 306 9.62 -12.06 -3.02
C THR A 306 8.49 -11.02 -3.09
N ALA A 307 8.45 -10.06 -2.17
CA ALA A 307 7.52 -8.92 -2.24
C ALA A 307 7.75 -8.08 -3.51
N ARG A 308 9.01 -7.82 -3.89
CA ARG A 308 9.33 -7.18 -5.18
C ARG A 308 8.83 -8.01 -6.36
N LYS A 309 9.00 -9.33 -6.31
CA LYS A 309 8.52 -10.23 -7.37
C LYS A 309 6.98 -10.22 -7.46
N ILE A 310 6.27 -10.16 -6.33
CA ILE A 310 4.81 -9.98 -6.29
C ILE A 310 4.41 -8.63 -6.88
N ALA A 311 5.13 -7.53 -6.60
CA ALA A 311 4.89 -6.24 -7.23
C ALA A 311 5.04 -6.28 -8.76
N ASN A 312 6.06 -6.99 -9.26
CA ASN A 312 6.24 -7.19 -10.70
C ASN A 312 5.10 -8.02 -11.32
N LEU A 313 4.62 -9.05 -10.62
CA LEU A 313 3.45 -9.81 -11.04
C LEU A 313 2.20 -8.93 -11.09
N ILE A 314 1.92 -8.16 -10.02
CA ILE A 314 0.80 -7.20 -9.97
C ILE A 314 0.81 -6.28 -11.19
N TRP A 315 1.98 -5.70 -11.51
CA TRP A 315 2.12 -4.86 -12.70
C TRP A 315 1.72 -5.59 -13.97
N GLN A 316 2.20 -6.83 -14.17
CA GLN A 316 1.86 -7.63 -15.36
C GLN A 316 0.38 -8.00 -15.41
N LEU A 317 -0.23 -8.38 -14.28
CA LEU A 317 -1.65 -8.77 -14.23
C LEU A 317 -2.58 -7.59 -14.52
N LEU A 318 -2.23 -6.40 -14.02
CA LEU A 318 -3.02 -5.18 -14.23
C LEU A 318 -2.80 -4.56 -15.62
N THR A 319 -1.61 -4.69 -16.21
CA THR A 319 -1.35 -4.16 -17.57
C THR A 319 -1.85 -5.08 -18.67
N LYS A 320 -1.78 -6.41 -18.45
CA LYS A 320 -2.23 -7.42 -19.43
C LYS A 320 -3.66 -7.90 -19.19
N GLU A 321 -4.35 -7.35 -18.20
CA GLU A 321 -5.72 -7.71 -17.87
C GLU A 321 -5.94 -9.23 -17.64
N ALA A 322 -4.92 -9.92 -17.09
CA ALA A 322 -4.89 -11.37 -16.96
C ALA A 322 -4.79 -11.83 -15.49
N PRO A 323 -5.34 -13.00 -15.12
CA PRO A 323 -5.14 -13.58 -13.79
C PRO A 323 -3.76 -14.24 -13.64
N TYR A 324 -3.35 -14.52 -12.40
CA TYR A 324 -2.13 -15.26 -12.14
C TYR A 324 -2.23 -16.70 -12.68
N ARG A 325 -1.26 -17.11 -13.50
CA ARG A 325 -1.25 -18.41 -14.18
C ARG A 325 -1.37 -19.62 -13.25
N TRP A 326 -0.73 -19.55 -12.09
CA TRP A 326 -0.71 -20.65 -11.10
C TRP A 326 -1.73 -20.43 -9.99
N ALA A 327 -2.84 -19.74 -10.30
CA ALA A 327 -3.96 -19.62 -9.41
C ALA A 327 -4.58 -20.99 -9.13
N ARG A 328 -5.03 -21.17 -7.90
CA ARG A 328 -5.72 -22.37 -7.43
C ARG A 328 -7.22 -22.08 -7.37
N PRO A 329 -8.04 -22.55 -8.33
CA PRO A 329 -9.44 -22.15 -8.46
C PRO A 329 -10.26 -22.26 -7.16
N ALA A 330 -10.19 -23.39 -6.46
CA ALA A 330 -10.92 -23.63 -5.22
C ALA A 330 -10.43 -22.68 -4.10
N PHE A 331 -9.12 -22.46 -4.01
CA PHE A 331 -8.55 -21.50 -3.06
C PHE A 331 -9.00 -20.06 -3.34
N VAL A 332 -9.04 -19.66 -4.62
CA VAL A 332 -9.52 -18.33 -5.04
C VAL A 332 -11.01 -18.20 -4.73
N ALA A 333 -11.83 -19.20 -5.05
CA ALA A 333 -13.25 -19.21 -4.72
C ALA A 333 -13.49 -19.07 -3.19
N MET A 334 -12.69 -19.76 -2.37
CA MET A 334 -12.75 -19.61 -0.91
C MET A 334 -12.39 -18.19 -0.46
N LYS A 335 -11.35 -17.56 -1.04
CA LYS A 335 -11.02 -16.15 -0.75
C LYS A 335 -12.15 -15.20 -1.15
N MET A 336 -12.77 -15.42 -2.31
CA MET A 336 -13.92 -14.63 -2.79
C MET A 336 -15.11 -14.78 -1.85
N ARG A 337 -15.43 -16.00 -1.42
CA ARG A 337 -16.50 -16.21 -0.45
C ARG A 337 -16.23 -15.53 0.90
N LYS A 338 -14.98 -15.55 1.37
CA LYS A 338 -14.59 -14.79 2.57
C LYS A 338 -14.72 -13.28 2.40
N LEU A 339 -14.52 -12.77 1.18
CA LEU A 339 -14.71 -11.37 0.84
C LEU A 339 -16.21 -11.01 0.87
N GLU A 340 -17.06 -11.79 0.21
CA GLU A 340 -18.51 -11.63 0.21
C GLU A 340 -19.11 -11.59 1.63
N LEU A 341 -18.74 -12.57 2.46
CA LEU A 341 -19.21 -12.63 3.86
C LEU A 341 -18.79 -11.39 4.65
N ARG A 342 -17.59 -10.87 4.39
CA ARG A 342 -17.11 -9.64 5.04
C ARG A 342 -17.82 -8.39 4.50
N ALA A 343 -18.22 -8.39 3.24
CA ALA A 343 -19.03 -7.32 2.64
C ALA A 343 -20.49 -7.31 3.16
N GLY A 344 -20.93 -8.37 3.84
CA GLY A 344 -22.25 -8.50 4.44
C GLY A 344 -23.16 -9.51 3.75
N ALA A 345 -22.64 -10.33 2.83
CA ALA A 345 -23.42 -11.39 2.22
C ALA A 345 -23.93 -12.38 3.29
N PRO A 346 -25.16 -12.90 3.16
CA PRO A 346 -25.72 -13.84 4.12
C PRO A 346 -24.91 -15.14 4.14
N LYS A 347 -24.86 -15.77 5.32
CA LYS A 347 -24.40 -17.15 5.45
C LYS A 347 -25.51 -18.06 4.88
N ALA A 348 -25.39 -18.42 3.60
CA ALA A 348 -26.35 -19.28 2.95
C ALA A 348 -26.30 -20.70 3.57
N HIS A 349 -27.46 -21.22 3.96
CA HIS A 349 -27.70 -22.63 4.23
C HIS A 349 -28.34 -23.22 2.96
N GLY A 350 -27.54 -23.87 2.11
CA GLY A 350 -27.97 -24.34 0.78
C GLY A 350 -26.87 -25.13 0.06
N PRO A 351 -27.10 -25.56 -1.21
CA PRO A 351 -26.11 -26.31 -1.97
C PRO A 351 -24.81 -25.51 -2.06
N ALA A 352 -23.73 -26.22 -1.81
CA ALA A 352 -22.47 -25.57 -1.57
C ALA A 352 -21.86 -25.03 -2.86
N GLY A 353 -21.61 -23.71 -2.90
CA GLY A 353 -20.96 -23.07 -4.04
C GLY A 353 -19.48 -23.46 -4.21
N PRO A 354 -18.81 -22.93 -5.24
CA PRO A 354 -17.43 -23.31 -5.62
C PRO A 354 -16.37 -23.16 -4.51
N ALA A 355 -16.66 -22.35 -3.48
CA ALA A 355 -15.79 -22.22 -2.31
C ALA A 355 -15.71 -23.49 -1.44
N ARG A 356 -16.67 -24.41 -1.53
CA ARG A 356 -16.64 -25.70 -0.81
C ARG A 356 -15.51 -26.59 -1.31
N ASP A 357 -15.16 -26.50 -2.59
CA ASP A 357 -14.14 -27.34 -3.22
C ASP A 357 -12.80 -27.23 -2.49
N TYR A 358 -12.51 -26.08 -1.86
CA TYR A 358 -11.30 -25.90 -1.07
C TYR A 358 -11.23 -26.80 0.17
N TRP A 359 -12.39 -27.17 0.71
CA TRP A 359 -12.53 -28.06 1.87
C TRP A 359 -12.62 -29.54 1.47
N ILE A 360 -12.75 -29.85 0.17
CA ILE A 360 -12.65 -31.20 -0.36
C ILE A 360 -11.17 -31.57 -0.46
N LYS A 361 -10.77 -32.63 0.26
CA LYS A 361 -9.36 -32.99 0.42
C LYS A 361 -8.70 -33.33 -0.93
N GLU A 362 -9.39 -34.07 -1.77
CA GLU A 362 -8.95 -34.56 -3.07
C GLU A 362 -8.68 -33.39 -4.03
N ILE A 363 -9.63 -32.45 -4.13
CA ILE A 363 -9.46 -31.25 -4.97
C ILE A 363 -8.28 -30.42 -4.47
N ARG A 364 -8.20 -30.17 -3.17
CA ARG A 364 -7.10 -29.40 -2.57
C ARG A 364 -5.74 -30.07 -2.81
N HIS A 365 -5.66 -31.40 -2.70
CA HIS A 365 -4.42 -32.15 -2.98
C HIS A 365 -4.02 -32.03 -4.45
N ARG A 366 -4.95 -32.26 -5.37
CA ARG A 366 -4.71 -32.10 -6.83
C ARG A 366 -4.22 -30.70 -7.18
N GLU A 367 -4.85 -29.66 -6.62
CA GLU A 367 -4.38 -28.29 -6.83
C GLU A 367 -2.97 -28.04 -6.27
N MET A 368 -2.64 -28.63 -5.11
CA MET A 368 -1.30 -28.50 -4.53
C MET A 368 -0.25 -29.23 -5.36
N GLU A 369 -0.56 -30.42 -5.89
CA GLU A 369 0.33 -31.18 -6.78
C GLU A 369 0.65 -30.40 -8.06
N LEU A 370 -0.36 -29.83 -8.71
CA LEU A 370 -0.16 -29.00 -9.91
C LEU A 370 0.77 -27.82 -9.64
N VAL A 371 0.58 -27.14 -8.51
CA VAL A 371 1.41 -25.98 -8.16
C VAL A 371 2.81 -26.41 -7.69
N ALA A 372 2.95 -27.60 -7.09
CA ALA A 372 4.25 -28.19 -6.75
C ALA A 372 5.05 -28.59 -8.01
N GLN A 373 4.40 -29.12 -9.04
CA GLN A 373 5.02 -29.35 -10.35
C GLN A 373 5.50 -28.03 -10.97
N ALA A 374 4.69 -26.96 -10.88
CA ALA A 374 5.09 -25.63 -11.34
C ALA A 374 6.27 -25.06 -10.53
N GLU A 375 6.33 -25.35 -9.22
CA GLU A 375 7.47 -25.00 -8.37
C GLU A 375 8.76 -25.68 -8.84
N ALA A 376 8.71 -27.00 -9.07
CA ALA A 376 9.83 -27.79 -9.58
C ALA A 376 10.28 -27.31 -10.97
N ALA A 377 9.33 -27.07 -11.88
CA ALA A 377 9.61 -26.53 -13.21
C ALA A 377 10.27 -25.14 -13.13
N TYR A 378 9.81 -24.27 -12.22
CA TYR A 378 10.45 -22.97 -11.99
C TYR A 378 11.88 -23.12 -11.46
N ALA A 379 12.12 -24.03 -10.52
CA ALA A 379 13.45 -24.30 -9.98
C ALA A 379 14.40 -24.79 -11.09
N ALA A 380 13.99 -25.80 -11.87
CA ALA A 380 14.77 -26.35 -12.97
C ALA A 380 15.07 -25.30 -14.06
N MET A 381 14.07 -24.48 -14.43
CA MET A 381 14.26 -23.38 -15.39
C MET A 381 15.33 -22.40 -14.90
N VAL A 382 15.32 -22.07 -13.60
CA VAL A 382 16.27 -21.11 -13.02
C VAL A 382 17.68 -21.71 -12.89
N GLU A 383 17.82 -22.99 -12.60
CA GLU A 383 19.11 -23.69 -12.59
C GLU A 383 19.71 -23.80 -13.99
N ALA A 384 18.88 -24.08 -14.99
CA ALA A 384 19.29 -24.13 -16.39
C ALA A 384 19.61 -22.73 -16.98
N TRP A 385 19.14 -21.65 -16.34
CA TRP A 385 19.35 -20.30 -16.82
C TRP A 385 20.83 -19.88 -16.66
N ARG A 386 21.57 -19.90 -17.78
CA ARG A 386 22.93 -19.34 -17.87
C ARG A 386 22.85 -17.84 -18.12
N ASP A 387 23.56 -17.04 -17.32
CA ASP A 387 23.61 -15.56 -17.42
C ASP A 387 24.28 -15.04 -18.72
N ARG A 388 24.83 -15.93 -19.57
CA ARG A 388 25.40 -15.58 -20.88
C ARG A 388 24.92 -16.58 -21.94
N PRO A 389 24.43 -16.13 -23.11
CA PRO A 389 24.22 -17.02 -24.25
C PRO A 389 25.55 -17.70 -24.62
N PRO A 390 25.53 -18.97 -25.06
CA PRO A 390 26.75 -19.62 -25.55
C PRO A 390 27.35 -18.76 -26.66
N LYS A 391 28.67 -18.51 -26.61
CA LYS A 391 29.38 -17.86 -27.72
C LYS A 391 29.08 -18.67 -28.99
N PRO A 392 28.67 -18.03 -30.10
CA PRO A 392 28.55 -18.75 -31.36
C PRO A 392 29.90 -19.40 -31.64
N GLN A 393 29.89 -20.71 -31.89
CA GLN A 393 31.07 -21.38 -32.43
C GLN A 393 31.39 -20.68 -33.74
N LYS A 394 32.57 -20.06 -33.82
CA LYS A 394 33.13 -19.63 -35.08
C LYS A 394 33.42 -20.91 -35.87
N GLY A 395 32.53 -21.22 -36.81
CA GLY A 395 32.83 -22.13 -37.91
C GLY A 395 33.74 -21.44 -38.92
#